data_AF-A0A8T4DB94-F1
#
_entry.id   AF-A0A8T4DB94-F1
#
_cell.length_a   1.000
_cell.length_b   1.000
_cell.length_c   1.000
_cell.angle_alpha   90.00
_cell.angle_beta   90.00
_cell.angle_gamma   90.00
#
_symmetry.space_group_name_H-M   'P 1'
#
loop_
_entity.id
_entity.type
_entity.pdbx_description
1 polymer ?
#
loop_
_entity_poly.entity_id
_entity_poly.type
_entity_poly.pdbx_seq_one_letter_code
_entity_poly.pdbx_strand_id
1 'polypeptide(L)'
;MKRYECLICGEVYDPKLGDFEGAIEPGIPFDALPDAWVCPECGAPREEFMELEDLAKAVVREDSPATPVLATKFALLRSGAASR
;
A
#
# COMPACT_ATOMS: atom_id res chain seq x y z
N MET A 1 -8.25 11.45 -11.63
CA MET A 1 -8.52 11.71 -10.21
C MET A 1 -7.64 10.78 -9.42
N LYS A 2 -6.87 11.36 -8.49
CA LYS A 2 -5.90 10.65 -7.66
C LYS A 2 -6.63 9.98 -6.51
N ARG A 3 -6.15 8.82 -6.06
CA ARG A 3 -6.71 8.08 -4.92
C ARG A 3 -5.77 8.22 -3.74
N TYR A 4 -6.34 8.27 -2.55
CA TYR A 4 -5.61 8.55 -1.32
C TYR A 4 -5.88 7.47 -0.30
N GLU A 5 -4.85 7.00 0.39
CA GLU A 5 -4.95 5.98 1.43
C GLU A 5 -4.68 6.61 2.80
N CYS A 6 -5.51 6.28 3.78
CA CYS A 6 -5.31 6.69 5.16
C CYS A 6 -4.11 5.94 5.75
N LEU A 7 -3.11 6.68 6.23
CA LEU A 7 -1.91 6.12 6.86
C LEU A 7 -2.18 5.48 8.22
N ILE A 8 -3.35 5.76 8.82
CA ILE A 8 -3.74 5.24 10.15
C ILE A 8 -4.45 3.90 10.03
N CYS A 9 -5.42 3.76 9.13
CA CYS A 9 -6.26 2.56 9.03
C CYS A 9 -6.19 1.84 7.67
N GLY A 10 -5.64 2.46 6.62
CA GLY A 10 -5.55 1.90 5.28
C GLY A 10 -6.80 2.11 4.40
N GLU A 11 -7.78 2.91 4.83
CA GLU A 11 -8.97 3.21 4.01
C GLU A 11 -8.61 4.04 2.78
N VAL A 12 -9.19 3.71 1.62
CA VAL A 12 -8.87 4.35 0.34
C VAL A 12 -10.00 5.26 -0.12
N TYR A 13 -9.76 6.55 -0.11
CA TYR A 13 -10.64 7.52 -0.75
C TYR A 13 -10.50 7.46 -2.28
N ASP A 14 -11.58 7.07 -2.97
CA ASP A 14 -11.72 7.20 -4.42
C ASP A 14 -12.67 8.36 -4.76
N PRO A 15 -12.16 9.47 -5.34
CA PRO A 15 -12.99 10.58 -5.80
C PRO A 15 -14.16 10.18 -6.70
N LYS A 16 -14.06 9.06 -7.43
CA LYS A 16 -15.16 8.59 -8.30
C LYS A 16 -16.31 7.95 -7.52
N LEU A 17 -16.05 7.47 -6.32
CA LEU A 17 -17.05 6.89 -5.42
C LEU A 17 -17.54 7.91 -4.40
N GLY A 18 -16.70 8.89 -4.05
CA GLY A 18 -16.97 9.80 -2.94
C GLY A 18 -16.83 9.08 -1.61
N ASP A 19 -17.52 9.59 -0.60
CA ASP A 19 -17.60 8.99 0.73
C ASP A 19 -19.01 9.24 1.29
N PHE A 20 -19.85 8.22 1.25
CA PHE A 20 -21.24 8.33 1.69
C PHE A 20 -21.35 8.57 3.21
N GLU A 21 -20.47 7.98 4.01
CA GLU A 21 -20.49 8.14 5.47
C GLU A 21 -20.07 9.54 5.89
N GLY A 22 -19.10 10.12 5.18
CA GLY A 22 -18.67 11.51 5.31
C GLY A 22 -19.53 12.54 4.56
N ALA A 23 -20.65 12.12 3.96
CA ALA A 23 -21.55 12.96 3.15
C ALA A 23 -20.85 13.68 1.97
N ILE A 24 -19.89 12.99 1.34
CA ILE A 24 -19.17 13.43 0.15
C ILE A 24 -19.71 12.71 -1.08
N GLU A 25 -20.20 13.48 -2.05
CA GLU A 25 -20.72 12.92 -3.29
C GLU A 25 -19.62 12.33 -4.20
N PRO A 26 -19.98 11.39 -5.09
CA PRO A 26 -19.10 10.96 -6.18
C PRO A 26 -18.66 12.13 -7.05
N GLY A 27 -17.40 12.14 -7.44
CA GLY A 27 -16.77 13.14 -8.31
C GLY A 27 -16.06 14.28 -7.57
N ILE A 28 -16.07 14.29 -6.24
CA ILE A 28 -15.34 15.29 -5.46
C ILE A 28 -13.85 14.90 -5.39
N PRO A 29 -12.90 15.74 -5.86
CA PRO A 29 -11.48 15.46 -5.69
C PRO A 29 -11.07 15.67 -4.23
N PHE A 30 -10.01 14.97 -3.79
CA PHE A 30 -9.51 15.05 -2.41
C PHE A 30 -9.17 16.49 -1.98
N ASP A 31 -8.60 17.29 -2.89
CA ASP A 31 -8.26 18.70 -2.64
C ASP A 31 -9.48 19.62 -2.45
N ALA A 32 -10.68 19.17 -2.81
CA ALA A 32 -11.94 19.89 -2.62
C ALA A 32 -12.74 19.37 -1.42
N LEU A 33 -12.20 18.42 -0.65
CA LEU A 33 -12.82 17.96 0.58
C LEU A 33 -12.85 19.08 1.63
N PRO A 34 -13.93 19.19 2.41
CA PRO A 34 -13.98 20.12 3.54
C PRO A 34 -12.83 19.90 4.52
N ASP A 35 -12.33 20.97 5.15
CA ASP A 35 -11.28 20.87 6.19
C ASP A 35 -11.71 20.04 7.41
N ALA A 36 -13.03 19.96 7.65
CA ALA A 36 -13.61 19.17 8.73
C ALA A 36 -13.89 17.71 8.35
N TRP A 37 -13.62 17.31 7.09
CA TRP A 37 -13.76 15.92 6.68
C TRP A 37 -12.67 15.07 7.35
N VAL A 38 -13.09 13.91 7.83
CA VAL A 38 -12.24 12.93 8.51
C VAL A 38 -12.46 11.58 7.88
N CYS A 39 -11.48 10.67 8.02
CA CYS A 39 -11.61 9.29 7.57
C CYS A 39 -12.88 8.66 8.16
N PRO A 40 -13.77 8.10 7.33
CA PRO A 40 -15.02 7.50 7.83
C PRO A 40 -14.77 6.27 8.73
N GLU A 41 -13.68 5.53 8.48
CA GLU A 41 -13.33 4.32 9.23
C GLU A 41 -12.70 4.61 10.60
N CYS A 42 -11.86 5.64 10.72
CA CYS A 42 -11.05 5.85 11.94
C CYS A 42 -11.08 7.28 12.51
N GLY A 43 -11.70 8.23 11.83
CA GLY A 43 -11.77 9.63 12.27
C GLY A 43 -10.45 10.41 12.15
N ALA A 44 -9.42 9.85 11.51
CA ALA A 44 -8.19 10.56 11.23
C ALA A 44 -8.43 11.76 10.30
N PRO A 45 -7.74 12.88 10.48
CA PRO A 45 -7.92 14.04 9.62
C PRO A 45 -7.30 13.80 8.23
N ARG A 46 -7.68 14.60 7.24
CA ARG A 46 -7.24 14.45 5.84
C ARG A 46 -5.71 14.52 5.67
N GLU A 47 -5.00 15.15 6.59
CA GLU A 47 -3.54 15.25 6.58
C GLU A 47 -2.86 13.90 6.80
N GLU A 48 -3.57 12.92 7.37
CA GLU A 48 -3.10 11.54 7.52
C GLU A 48 -3.40 10.67 6.30
N PHE A 49 -3.75 11.27 5.15
CA PHE A 49 -3.88 10.56 3.88
C PHE A 49 -2.69 10.84 2.97
N MET A 50 -2.27 9.82 2.24
CA MET A 50 -1.24 9.94 1.21
C MET A 50 -1.76 9.46 -0.13
N GLU A 51 -1.32 10.12 -1.20
CA GLU A 51 -1.64 9.69 -2.56
C GLU A 51 -1.04 8.31 -2.83
N LEU A 52 -1.86 7.40 -3.36
CA LEU A 52 -1.45 6.02 -3.64
C LEU A 52 -0.28 5.93 -4.64
N GLU A 53 -0.18 6.87 -5.58
CA GLU A 53 0.97 6.94 -6.51
C GLU A 53 2.27 7.31 -5.78
N ASP A 54 2.20 8.24 -4.82
CA ASP A 54 3.35 8.64 -4.00
C ASP A 54 3.75 7.54 -3.01
N LEU A 55 2.76 6.87 -2.40
CA LEU A 55 2.99 5.67 -1.59
C LEU A 55 3.71 4.59 -2.39
N ALA A 56 3.20 4.27 -3.59
CA ALA A 56 3.82 3.27 -4.47
C ALA A 56 5.29 3.62 -4.77
N LYS A 57 5.61 4.90 -4.97
CA LYS A 57 6.99 5.34 -5.20
C LYS A 57 7.88 5.24 -3.95
N ALA A 58 7.32 5.43 -2.76
CA ALA A 58 8.05 5.35 -1.49
C ALA A 58 8.40 3.90 -1.08
N VAL A 59 7.53 2.92 -1.37
CA VAL A 59 7.79 1.50 -1.06
C VAL A 59 8.65 0.78 -2.10
N VAL A 60 8.81 1.32 -3.31
CA VAL A 60 9.74 0.76 -4.30
C VAL A 60 11.17 1.11 -3.88
N ARG A 61 11.77 0.23 -3.07
CA ARG A 61 13.23 0.08 -3.05
C ARG A 61 13.61 -0.65 -4.33
N GLU A 62 14.22 0.03 -5.28
CA GLU A 62 14.69 -0.54 -6.56
C GLU A 62 15.59 -1.78 -6.38
N ASP A 63 16.08 -2.06 -5.16
CA ASP A 63 16.94 -3.18 -4.79
C ASP A 63 16.22 -4.35 -4.07
N SER A 64 14.89 -4.38 -3.97
CA SER A 64 14.19 -5.52 -3.33
C SER A 64 13.54 -6.45 -4.36
N PRO A 65 14.28 -7.41 -4.95
CA PRO A 65 13.67 -8.45 -5.74
C PRO A 65 12.88 -9.35 -4.78
N ALA A 66 11.56 -9.40 -4.97
CA ALA A 66 10.77 -10.54 -4.51
C ALA A 66 11.16 -11.79 -5.33
N THR A 67 12.39 -12.29 -5.13
CA THR A 67 12.80 -13.61 -5.61
C THR A 67 12.51 -14.65 -4.53
N PRO A 68 11.94 -15.82 -4.87
CA PRO A 68 11.65 -16.87 -3.91
C PRO A 68 12.98 -17.44 -3.36
N VAL A 69 13.28 -17.18 -2.09
CA VAL A 69 14.33 -17.88 -1.34
C VAL A 69 13.84 -19.30 -1.01
N LEU A 70 13.66 -20.14 -2.03
CA LEU A 70 13.38 -21.57 -1.83
C LEU A 70 13.79 -22.43 -3.03
N ALA A 71 15.02 -22.28 -3.54
CA ALA A 71 15.55 -23.18 -4.57
C ALA A 71 17.03 -23.57 -4.40
N THR A 72 17.66 -23.32 -3.24
CA THR A 72 19.11 -23.59 -3.06
C THR A 72 19.44 -24.43 -1.83
N LYS A 73 18.68 -25.51 -1.61
CA LYS A 73 19.06 -26.61 -0.72
C LYS A 73 18.90 -27.96 -1.42
N PHE A 74 19.55 -28.15 -2.58
CA PHE A 74 19.61 -29.46 -3.26
C PHE A 74 20.85 -29.61 -4.16
N ALA A 75 22.03 -29.29 -3.66
CA ALA A 75 23.30 -29.73 -4.26
C ALA A 75 24.39 -29.68 -3.18
N LEU A 76 25.31 -30.65 -3.17
CA LEU A 76 26.46 -30.83 -2.23
C LEU A 76 26.31 -31.89 -1.12
N LEU A 77 25.77 -33.07 -1.42
CA LEU A 77 26.05 -34.30 -0.64
C LEU A 77 26.33 -35.52 -1.56
N ARG A 78 27.29 -35.38 -2.47
CA ARG A 78 27.89 -36.53 -3.18
C ARG A 78 29.38 -36.30 -3.39
N SER A 79 30.18 -36.55 -2.34
CA SER A 79 31.61 -36.88 -2.42
C SER A 79 32.07 -37.40 -1.05
N GLY A 80 31.72 -38.65 -0.76
CA GLY A 80 32.28 -39.42 0.36
C GLY A 80 32.80 -40.74 -0.21
N ALA A 81 34.12 -40.83 -0.32
CA ALA A 81 34.85 -41.87 -1.01
C ALA A 81 34.69 -43.26 -0.35
N ALA A 82 34.55 -44.27 -1.19
CA ALA A 82 34.88 -45.64 -0.87
C ALA A 82 36.41 -45.78 -0.84
N SER A 83 36.96 -46.27 0.27
CA SER A 83 38.27 -46.94 0.30
C SER A 83 38.27 -48.00 1.38
N ARG A 84 38.90 -49.12 1.02
CA ARG A 84 39.03 -50.41 1.71
C ARG A 84 39.62 -50.31 3.10
#